data_AF-A6VNY3-F1
#
_entry.id   AF-A6VNY3-F1
#
_cell.length_a   1.000
_cell.length_b   1.000
_cell.length_c   1.000
_cell.angle_alpha   90.00
_cell.angle_beta   90.00
_cell.angle_gamma   90.00
#
_symmetry.space_group_name_H-M   'P 1'
#
loop_
_entity.id
_entity.type
_entity.pdbx_description
1 polymer ?
#
loop_
_entity_poly.entity_id
_entity_poly.type
_entity_poly.pdbx_seq_one_letter_code
_entity_poly.pdbx_strand_id
1 'polypeptide(L)'
;MELVEIFKVLSNEHRLQMLQWIKSPEQHFRGAEFTADAIAADGGVCVQAITNKSGLAQSVVSGYLNSLKKAGLVEMSRSGKWTYYRYNAEKIERFLTALHNEI
;
A
#
# COMPACT_ATOMS: atom_id res chain seq x y z
N MET A 1 -14.83 -7.07 14.74
CA MET A 1 -13.62 -7.91 14.55
C MET A 1 -12.75 -7.40 13.40
N GLU A 2 -13.32 -7.06 12.24
CA GLU A 2 -12.58 -6.43 11.11
C GLU A 2 -11.85 -5.12 11.49
N LEU A 3 -12.48 -4.22 12.26
CA LEU A 3 -11.86 -2.94 12.64
C LEU A 3 -10.57 -3.13 13.46
N VAL A 4 -10.58 -4.02 14.45
CA VAL A 4 -9.41 -4.31 15.31
C VAL A 4 -8.24 -4.85 14.49
N GLU A 5 -8.50 -5.72 13.51
CA GLU A 5 -7.45 -6.23 12.63
C GLU A 5 -6.88 -5.15 11.72
N ILE A 6 -7.71 -4.25 11.18
CA ILE A 6 -7.24 -3.08 10.41
C ILE A 6 -6.39 -2.17 11.30
N PHE A 7 -6.82 -1.88 12.54
CA PHE A 7 -6.03 -1.08 13.48
C PHE A 7 -4.69 -1.74 13.84
N LYS A 8 -4.67 -3.05 14.10
CA LYS A 8 -3.42 -3.81 14.32
C LYS A 8 -2.50 -3.75 13.12
N VAL A 9 -3.03 -3.65 11.90
CA VAL A 9 -2.24 -3.49 10.69
C VAL A 9 -1.71 -2.06 10.55
N LEU A 10 -2.52 -1.06 10.89
CA LEU A 10 -2.15 0.36 10.77
C LEU A 10 -1.29 0.86 11.95
N SER A 11 -1.25 0.18 13.08
CA SER A 11 -0.47 0.55 14.28
C SER A 11 1.05 0.37 14.16
N ASN A 12 1.57 0.35 12.93
CA ASN A 12 3.00 0.30 12.63
C ASN A 12 3.31 1.42 11.63
N GLU A 13 4.32 2.23 11.94
CA GLU A 13 4.65 3.44 11.19
C GLU A 13 4.93 3.15 9.71
N HIS A 14 5.67 2.10 9.39
CA HIS A 14 6.04 1.78 8.02
C HIS A 14 4.84 1.29 7.21
N ARG A 15 3.95 0.47 7.80
CA ARG A 15 2.71 0.04 7.14
C ARG A 15 1.80 1.24 6.84
N LEU A 16 1.65 2.15 7.79
CA LEU A 16 0.86 3.37 7.59
C LEU A 16 1.48 4.25 6.49
N GLN A 17 2.80 4.46 6.54
CA GLN A 17 3.54 5.24 5.56
C GLN A 17 3.45 4.65 4.16
N MET A 18 3.59 3.32 4.01
CA MET A 18 3.41 2.64 2.73
C MET A 18 2.00 2.83 2.18
N LEU A 19 0.97 2.74 3.04
CA LEU A 19 -0.41 3.00 2.62
C LEU A 19 -0.61 4.44 2.14
N GLN A 20 -0.04 5.42 2.84
CA GLN A 20 -0.07 6.83 2.43
C GLN A 20 0.59 7.02 1.06
N TRP A 21 1.76 6.40 0.84
CA TRP A 21 2.44 6.46 -0.44
C TRP A 21 1.62 5.86 -1.57
N ILE A 22 1.01 4.70 -1.34
CA ILE A 22 0.18 3.99 -2.33
C ILE A 22 -1.14 4.74 -2.60
N LYS A 23 -1.67 5.50 -1.64
CA LYS A 23 -2.86 6.34 -1.83
C LYS A 23 -2.63 7.48 -2.82
N SER A 24 -1.41 8.00 -2.91
CA SER A 24 -1.07 9.14 -3.78
C SER A 24 0.26 8.89 -4.49
N PRO A 25 0.33 7.86 -5.35
CA PRO A 25 1.59 7.36 -5.89
C PRO A 25 2.34 8.45 -6.69
N GLU A 26 1.59 9.28 -7.42
CA GLU A 26 2.11 10.39 -8.21
C GLU A 26 2.86 11.44 -7.37
N GLN A 27 2.50 11.61 -6.10
CA GLN A 27 3.17 12.55 -5.18
C GLN A 27 4.45 11.96 -4.56
N HIS A 28 4.61 10.64 -4.62
CA HIS A 28 5.64 9.93 -3.86
C HIS A 28 6.66 9.19 -4.74
N PHE A 29 6.35 8.90 -6.01
CA PHE A 29 7.18 8.08 -6.90
C PHE A 29 7.44 8.72 -8.29
N ARG A 30 7.31 10.05 -8.44
CA ARG A 30 7.56 10.79 -9.70
C ARG A 30 8.88 11.59 -9.77
N GLY A 31 9.85 11.27 -8.91
CA GLY A 31 11.18 11.89 -8.94
C GLY A 31 12.15 11.20 -9.91
N ALA A 32 13.27 11.87 -10.21
CA ALA A 32 14.32 11.33 -11.09
C ALA A 32 14.98 10.05 -10.53
N GLU A 33 14.81 9.78 -9.24
CA GLU A 33 15.26 8.58 -8.56
C GLU A 33 14.41 7.33 -8.84
N PHE A 34 13.25 7.48 -9.51
CA PHE A 34 12.34 6.38 -9.82
C PHE A 34 12.33 6.04 -11.31
N THR A 35 12.14 4.76 -11.63
CA THR A 35 12.01 4.29 -13.01
C THR A 35 10.59 4.54 -13.54
N ALA A 36 10.44 4.49 -14.87
CA ALA A 36 9.11 4.59 -15.51
C ALA A 36 8.13 3.50 -15.03
N ASP A 37 8.64 2.35 -14.62
CA ASP A 37 7.86 1.22 -14.09
C ASP A 37 7.50 1.35 -12.60
N ALA A 38 7.85 2.46 -11.93
CA ALA A 38 7.57 2.66 -10.51
C ALA A 38 6.06 2.75 -10.22
N ILE A 39 5.30 3.36 -11.14
CA ILE A 39 3.85 3.47 -11.09
C ILE A 39 3.27 2.81 -12.35
N ALA A 40 2.38 1.83 -12.16
CA ALA A 40 1.64 1.20 -13.24
C ALA A 40 0.49 2.09 -13.73
N ALA A 41 -0.05 1.80 -14.92
CA ALA A 41 -1.13 2.57 -15.53
C ALA A 41 -2.43 2.62 -14.69
N ASP A 42 -2.65 1.64 -13.82
CA ASP A 42 -3.77 1.56 -12.88
C ASP A 42 -3.49 2.27 -11.53
N GLY A 43 -2.36 2.97 -11.41
CA GLY A 43 -1.91 3.63 -10.19
C GLY A 43 -1.24 2.69 -9.17
N GLY A 44 -0.98 1.42 -9.52
CA GLY A 44 -0.25 0.50 -8.66
C GLY A 44 1.23 0.89 -8.51
N VAL A 45 1.80 0.75 -7.32
CA VAL A 45 3.22 1.05 -7.06
C VAL A 45 4.05 -0.22 -7.01
N CYS A 46 5.18 -0.24 -7.72
CA CYS A 46 6.08 -1.38 -7.77
C CYS A 46 6.73 -1.65 -6.41
N VAL A 47 6.79 -2.92 -5.99
CA VAL A 47 7.44 -3.33 -4.73
C VAL A 47 8.90 -2.85 -4.66
N GLN A 48 9.62 -2.85 -5.78
CA GLN A 48 11.00 -2.36 -5.82
C GLN A 48 11.10 -0.87 -5.51
N ALA A 49 10.18 -0.06 -6.05
CA ALA A 49 10.15 1.38 -5.80
C ALA A 49 9.88 1.68 -4.32
N ILE A 50 8.93 0.96 -3.70
CA ILE A 50 8.64 1.06 -2.26
C ILE A 50 9.85 0.63 -1.44
N THR A 51 10.51 -0.47 -1.83
CA THR A 51 11.72 -0.98 -1.17
C THR A 51 12.81 0.09 -1.17
N ASN A 52 13.16 0.62 -2.34
CA ASN A 52 14.18 1.66 -2.49
C ASN A 52 13.84 2.91 -1.66
N LYS A 53 12.58 3.37 -1.70
CA LYS A 53 12.14 4.56 -0.95
C LYS A 53 12.15 4.35 0.57
N SER A 54 11.81 3.14 1.02
CA SER A 54 11.72 2.82 2.46
C SER A 54 13.07 2.61 3.14
N GLY A 55 14.12 2.26 2.38
CA GLY A 55 15.42 1.84 2.94
C GLY A 55 15.38 0.48 3.67
N LEU A 56 14.24 -0.23 3.64
CA LEU A 56 14.08 -1.54 4.27
C LEU A 56 14.44 -2.67 3.30
N ALA A 57 14.72 -3.85 3.85
CA ALA A 57 14.88 -5.05 3.04
C ALA A 57 13.57 -5.40 2.31
N GLN A 58 13.68 -5.87 1.06
CA GLN A 58 12.51 -6.22 0.22
C GLN A 58 11.58 -7.25 0.87
N SER A 59 12.12 -8.21 1.64
CA SER A 59 11.32 -9.19 2.37
C SER A 59 10.43 -8.54 3.44
N VAL A 60 10.94 -7.53 4.16
CA VAL A 60 10.20 -6.76 5.16
C VAL A 60 9.09 -5.96 4.49
N VAL A 61 9.41 -5.24 3.41
CA VAL A 61 8.43 -4.48 2.62
C VAL A 61 7.33 -5.41 2.08
N SER A 62 7.70 -6.54 1.51
CA SER A 62 6.74 -7.52 0.99
C SER A 62 5.84 -8.08 2.10
N GLY A 63 6.39 -8.30 3.29
CA GLY A 63 5.61 -8.67 4.48
C GLY A 63 4.57 -7.62 4.86
N TYR A 64 4.98 -6.35 4.92
CA TYR A 64 4.10 -5.22 5.23
C TYR A 64 2.99 -5.04 4.19
N LEU A 65 3.33 -5.07 2.90
CA LEU A 65 2.36 -4.97 1.81
C LEU A 65 1.38 -6.15 1.82
N ASN A 66 1.85 -7.35 2.17
CA ASN A 66 0.98 -8.51 2.32
C ASN A 66 0.03 -8.38 3.53
N SER A 67 0.48 -7.81 4.66
CA SER A 67 -0.41 -7.49 5.77
C SER A 67 -1.48 -6.48 5.40
N LEU A 68 -1.12 -5.40 4.68
CA LEU A 68 -2.07 -4.41 4.17
C LEU A 68 -3.08 -5.04 3.20
N LYS A 69 -2.62 -5.95 2.32
CA LYS A 69 -3.47 -6.71 1.40
C LYS A 69 -4.43 -7.63 2.14
N LYS A 70 -3.96 -8.35 3.16
CA LYS A 70 -4.81 -9.23 3.99
C LYS A 70 -5.90 -8.43 4.72
N ALA A 71 -5.61 -7.21 5.14
CA ALA A 71 -6.60 -6.28 5.67
C ALA A 71 -7.50 -5.64 4.59
N GLY A 72 -7.23 -5.90 3.31
CA GLY A 72 -7.98 -5.38 2.16
C GLY A 72 -7.70 -3.90 1.84
N LEU A 73 -6.74 -3.26 2.51
CA LEU A 73 -6.44 -1.83 2.33
C LEU A 73 -5.74 -1.53 0.99
N VAL A 74 -5.10 -2.55 0.42
CA VAL A 74 -4.44 -2.51 -0.88
C VAL A 74 -4.75 -3.77 -1.67
N GLU A 75 -4.59 -3.70 -2.98
CA GLU A 75 -4.68 -4.84 -3.87
C GLU A 75 -3.36 -5.08 -4.58
N MET A 76 -3.10 -6.34 -4.91
CA MET A 76 -1.88 -6.76 -5.62
C MET A 76 -2.22 -7.10 -7.06
N SER A 77 -1.45 -6.56 -7.99
CA SER A 77 -1.47 -6.94 -9.41
C SER A 77 -0.06 -7.34 -9.86
N ARG A 78 0.02 -8.14 -10.93
CA ARG A 78 1.30 -8.49 -11.56
C ARG A 78 1.25 -8.07 -13.03
N SER A 79 2.27 -7.36 -13.47
CA SER A 79 2.45 -7.00 -14.87
C SER A 79 3.87 -7.37 -15.29
N GLY A 80 3.98 -8.39 -16.14
CA GLY A 80 5.26 -8.99 -16.51
C GLY A 80 6.05 -9.47 -15.29
N LYS A 81 7.25 -8.90 -15.09
CA LYS A 81 8.17 -9.27 -14.00
C LYS A 81 7.88 -8.54 -12.69
N TRP A 82 7.05 -7.50 -12.73
CA TRP A 82 6.82 -6.60 -11.62
C TRP A 82 5.54 -6.96 -10.85
N THR A 83 5.59 -6.74 -9.55
CA THR A 83 4.44 -6.84 -8.66
C THR A 83 4.11 -5.44 -8.16
N TYR A 84 2.85 -5.07 -8.25
CA TYR A 84 2.34 -3.76 -7.91
C TYR A 84 1.33 -3.86 -6.78
N TYR A 85 1.30 -2.83 -5.96
CA TYR A 85 0.26 -2.65 -4.95
C TYR A 85 -0.49 -1.33 -5.19
N ARG A 86 -1.81 -1.41 -5.30
CA ARG A 86 -2.68 -0.25 -5.51
C ARG A 86 -3.60 -0.04 -4.31
N TYR A 87 -4.00 1.21 -4.09
CA TYR A 87 -4.91 1.58 -3.02
C TYR A 87 -6.30 0.99 -3.25
N ASN A 88 -6.89 0.33 -2.26
CA ASN A 88 -8.26 -0.18 -2.35
C ASN A 88 -9.24 0.87 -1.79
N ALA A 89 -9.68 1.78 -2.65
CA ALA A 89 -10.59 2.85 -2.25
C ALA A 89 -11.92 2.30 -1.69
N GLU A 90 -12.51 1.30 -2.34
CA GLU A 90 -13.80 0.74 -1.93
C GLU A 90 -13.73 0.13 -0.52
N LYS A 91 -12.74 -0.71 -0.25
CA LYS A 91 -12.60 -1.35 1.07
C LYS A 91 -12.30 -0.32 2.16
N ILE A 92 -11.55 0.74 1.84
CA ILE A 92 -11.25 1.81 2.80
C ILE A 92 -12.49 2.66 3.09
N GLU A 93 -13.29 3.04 2.09
CA GLU A 93 -14.56 3.75 2.31
C GLU A 93 -15.51 2.93 3.19
N ARG A 94 -15.58 1.61 2.96
CA ARG A 94 -16.35 0.69 3.81
C ARG A 94 -15.82 0.65 5.23
N PHE A 95 -14.49 0.64 5.41
CA PHE A 95 -13.85 0.71 6.73
C PHE A 95 -14.18 2.02 7.45
N LEU A 96 -14.05 3.16 6.77
CA LEU A 96 -14.35 4.48 7.34
C LEU A 96 -15.83 4.60 7.73
N THR A 97 -16.73 4.09 6.88
CA THR A 97 -18.17 4.03 7.17
C THR A 97 -18.46 3.17 8.39
N ALA A 98 -17.86 1.98 8.50
CA ALA A 98 -18.02 1.11 9.66
C ALA A 98 -17.48 1.77 10.94
N LEU A 99 -16.32 2.42 10.85
CA LEU A 99 -15.71 3.13 11.97
C LEU A 99 -16.63 4.26 12.48
N HIS A 100 -17.14 5.09 11.57
CA HIS A 100 -18.06 6.19 11.91
C HIS A 100 -19.37 5.72 12.56
N ASN A 101 -19.82 4.50 12.23
CA ASN A 101 -21.04 3.93 12.82
C ASN A 101 -20.80 3.28 14.19
N GLU A 102 -19.57 2.81 14.47
CA GLU A 102 -19.24 2.14 15.74
C GLU A 102 -18.73 3.11 16.82
N ILE A 103 -18.16 4.26 16.44
CA ILE A 103 -17.54 5.26 17.34
C ILE A 103 -17.90 6.68 16.88
#